data_AF-T1HI14-F1
#
_entry.id   AF-T1HI14-F1
#
_cell.length_a   1.000
_cell.length_b   1.000
_cell.length_c   1.000
_cell.angle_alpha   90.00
_cell.angle_beta   90.00
_cell.angle_gamma   90.00
#
_symmetry.space_group_name_H-M   'P 1'
#
loop_
_entity.id
_entity.type
_entity.pdbx_description
1 polymer ?
#
loop_
_entity_poly.entity_id
_entity_poly.type
_entity_poly.pdbx_seq_one_letter_code
_entity_poly.pdbx_strand_id
1 'polypeptide(L)'
;MSASTKRKHVTREHMVGELNPPNKDESIVRIVEGRGHNLHLVADAQGQEFLVSMPSKFRRAVWIKRGDFLIVKPISEGMKVKAEITSILDSEYIQFLKDQGVWPKEFCSKVSEEYLFDGGNPNKRGEPEGASYSESSTDDSD
;
A
#
# COMPACT_ATOMS: atom_id res chain seq x y z
N MET A 1 12.72 20.85 12.71
CA MET A 1 11.96 20.48 11.49
C MET A 1 10.74 19.66 11.91
N SER A 2 9.52 20.06 11.51
CA SER A 2 8.26 19.45 11.97
C SER A 2 7.97 18.09 11.31
N ALA A 3 7.40 17.15 12.08
CA ALA A 3 6.99 15.82 11.62
C ALA A 3 5.99 15.87 10.43
N SER A 4 5.29 16.99 10.25
CA SER A 4 4.35 17.18 9.14
C SER A 4 5.05 17.27 7.77
N THR A 5 6.24 17.87 7.71
CA THR A 5 7.03 17.97 6.47
C THR A 5 7.65 16.62 6.07
N LYS A 6 7.96 15.75 7.05
CA LYS A 6 8.45 14.38 6.79
C LYS A 6 7.41 13.50 6.08
N ARG A 7 6.13 13.63 6.41
CA ARG A 7 5.07 12.77 5.83
C ARG A 7 4.90 12.94 4.32
N LYS A 8 5.04 14.16 3.79
CA LYS A 8 4.94 14.40 2.34
C LYS A 8 6.09 13.78 1.54
N HIS A 9 7.27 13.67 2.13
CA HIS A 9 8.46 13.11 1.46
C HIS A 9 8.49 11.58 1.50
N VAL A 10 7.92 10.95 2.53
CA VAL A 10 7.84 9.47 2.64
C VAL A 10 7.01 8.85 1.52
N THR A 11 5.91 9.50 1.11
CA THR A 11 5.00 8.98 0.08
C THR A 11 5.56 8.99 -1.33
N ARG A 12 6.59 9.80 -1.64
CA ARG A 12 7.13 9.91 -3.00
C ARG A 12 8.45 9.16 -3.15
N GLU A 13 9.37 9.33 -2.20
CA GLU A 13 10.70 8.73 -2.24
C GLU A 13 10.70 7.20 -2.00
N HIS A 14 9.66 6.62 -1.40
CA HIS A 14 9.61 5.16 -1.18
C HIS A 14 8.54 4.43 -1.99
N MET A 15 7.67 5.16 -2.71
CA MET A 15 6.83 4.60 -3.77
C MET A 15 7.53 4.70 -5.13
N VAL A 16 8.35 5.74 -5.34
CA VAL A 16 9.03 6.03 -6.64
C VAL A 16 10.55 5.89 -6.56
N GLY A 17 11.15 5.84 -5.35
CA GLY A 17 12.59 5.81 -5.20
C GLY A 17 13.18 4.44 -5.46
N GLU A 18 13.80 4.35 -6.63
CA GLU A 18 14.64 3.27 -7.14
C GLU A 18 13.87 2.01 -7.56
N LEU A 19 13.48 1.99 -8.85
CA LEU A 19 13.15 0.79 -9.61
C LEU A 19 14.41 -0.09 -9.72
N ASN A 20 14.81 -0.71 -8.62
CA ASN A 20 15.91 -1.64 -8.58
C ASN A 20 15.37 -3.07 -8.71
N PRO A 21 16.11 -3.99 -9.33
CA PRO A 21 15.76 -5.40 -9.21
C PRO A 21 15.82 -5.84 -7.73
N PRO A 22 14.96 -6.79 -7.30
CA PRO A 22 15.02 -7.33 -5.95
C PRO A 22 16.41 -7.91 -5.70
N ASN A 23 16.93 -7.66 -4.50
CA ASN A 23 18.22 -8.23 -4.12
C ASN A 23 18.11 -9.75 -3.94
N LYS A 24 19.24 -10.47 -3.88
CA LYS A 24 19.26 -11.94 -3.78
C LYS A 24 18.54 -12.47 -2.53
N ASP A 25 18.53 -11.67 -1.47
CA ASP A 25 17.87 -12.01 -0.21
C ASP A 25 16.43 -11.53 -0.15
N GLU A 26 15.90 -10.96 -1.23
CA GLU A 26 14.54 -10.41 -1.27
C GLU A 26 13.62 -11.30 -2.10
N SER A 27 12.34 -11.30 -1.75
CA SER A 27 11.34 -12.13 -2.44
C SER A 27 10.06 -11.35 -2.67
N ILE A 28 9.39 -11.64 -3.78
CA ILE A 28 8.12 -11.01 -4.15
C ILE A 28 6.98 -11.84 -3.57
N VAL A 29 6.10 -11.18 -2.83
CA VAL A 29 4.94 -11.82 -2.18
C VAL A 29 3.66 -11.03 -2.47
N ARG A 30 2.52 -11.68 -2.31
CA ARG A 30 1.20 -11.07 -2.44
C ARG A 30 0.50 -10.99 -1.09
N ILE A 31 -0.20 -9.89 -0.83
CA ILE A 31 -0.97 -9.74 0.41
C ILE A 31 -2.28 -10.50 0.34
N VAL A 32 -2.52 -11.28 1.39
CA VAL A 32 -3.79 -11.97 1.63
C VAL A 32 -4.67 -11.12 2.54
N GLU A 33 -4.15 -10.69 3.69
CA GLU A 33 -4.94 -9.98 4.71
C GLU A 33 -4.05 -9.16 5.67
N GLY A 34 -4.58 -8.09 6.27
CA GLY A 34 -3.95 -7.40 7.39
C GLY A 34 -4.34 -8.04 8.74
N ARG A 35 -3.37 -8.43 9.57
CA ARG A 35 -3.61 -9.07 10.88
C ARG A 35 -3.53 -8.11 12.07
N GLY A 36 -3.45 -6.80 11.80
CA GLY A 36 -3.36 -5.76 12.83
C GLY A 36 -1.94 -5.56 13.36
N HIS A 37 -1.73 -4.52 14.16
CA HIS A 37 -0.41 -4.15 14.73
C HIS A 37 0.73 -4.02 13.69
N ASN A 38 0.41 -3.56 12.47
CA ASN A 38 1.35 -3.47 11.34
C ASN A 38 1.91 -4.83 10.88
N LEU A 39 1.16 -5.91 11.14
CA LEU A 39 1.43 -7.25 10.63
C LEU A 39 0.49 -7.56 9.47
N HIS A 40 1.04 -8.17 8.44
CA HIS A 40 0.31 -8.57 7.24
C HIS A 40 0.54 -10.05 6.96
N LEU A 41 -0.52 -10.77 6.60
CA LEU A 41 -0.44 -12.11 6.07
C LEU A 41 -0.19 -12.02 4.57
N VAL A 42 0.90 -12.63 4.14
CA VAL A 42 1.31 -12.67 2.73
C VAL A 42 1.43 -14.11 2.28
N ALA A 43 1.24 -14.32 0.98
CA ALA A 43 1.47 -15.57 0.29
C ALA A 43 2.66 -15.42 -0.67
N ASP A 44 3.57 -16.39 -0.62
CA ASP A 44 4.68 -16.50 -1.56
C ASP A 44 4.21 -16.99 -2.95
N ALA A 45 5.11 -17.00 -3.93
CA ALA A 45 4.89 -17.61 -5.24
C ALA A 45 4.48 -19.10 -5.13
N GLN A 46 4.98 -19.80 -4.10
CA GLN A 46 4.61 -21.19 -3.80
C GLN A 46 3.23 -21.33 -3.12
N GLY A 47 2.56 -20.21 -2.80
CA GLY A 47 1.28 -20.20 -2.08
C GLY A 47 1.41 -20.41 -0.57
N GLN A 48 2.63 -20.42 -0.02
CA GLN A 48 2.80 -20.53 1.42
C GLN A 48 2.54 -19.19 2.12
N GLU A 49 1.70 -19.24 3.16
CA GLU A 49 1.33 -18.06 3.92
C GLU A 49 2.22 -17.86 5.16
N PHE A 50 2.62 -16.61 5.39
CA PHE A 50 3.35 -16.23 6.60
C PHE A 50 3.10 -14.77 6.97
N LEU A 51 3.49 -14.41 8.20
CA LEU A 51 3.35 -13.06 8.70
C LEU A 51 4.60 -12.25 8.40
N VAL A 52 4.36 -11.02 7.94
CA VAL A 52 5.39 -10.01 7.72
C VAL A 52 5.11 -8.76 8.51
N SER A 53 6.17 -8.10 8.95
CA SER A 53 6.10 -6.82 9.64
C SER A 53 6.34 -5.68 8.67
N MET A 54 5.58 -4.60 8.84
CA MET A 54 5.80 -3.36 8.11
C MET A 54 6.88 -2.49 8.79
N PRO A 55 7.88 -2.00 8.03
CA PRO A 55 8.89 -1.08 8.55
C PRO A 55 8.29 0.17 9.16
N SER A 56 8.98 0.69 10.16
CA SER A 56 8.56 1.91 10.88
C SER A 56 8.33 3.11 9.97
N LYS A 57 9.05 3.21 8.85
CA LYS A 57 8.94 4.29 7.85
C LYS A 57 7.57 4.33 7.16
N PHE A 58 6.98 3.16 6.91
CA PHE A 58 5.70 3.05 6.20
C PHE A 58 4.49 3.11 7.14
N ARG A 59 4.70 2.88 8.44
CA ARG A 59 3.63 2.94 9.44
C ARG A 59 2.97 4.32 9.40
N ARG A 60 1.65 4.35 9.19
CA ARG A 60 0.80 5.56 9.10
C ARG A 60 0.97 6.39 7.83
N ALA A 61 1.84 5.97 6.90
CA ALA A 61 2.08 6.68 5.65
C ALA A 61 1.48 5.95 4.45
N VAL A 62 1.50 4.61 4.46
CA VAL A 62 0.98 3.80 3.36
C VAL A 62 -0.19 2.94 3.82
N TRP A 63 -1.20 2.85 2.95
CA TRP A 63 -2.33 1.96 3.11
C TRP A 63 -2.20 0.81 2.11
N ILE A 64 -2.13 -0.41 2.60
CA ILE A 64 -2.00 -1.57 1.74
C ILE A 64 -3.30 -2.36 1.69
N LYS A 65 -3.69 -2.79 0.50
CA LYS A 65 -4.92 -3.55 0.24
C LYS A 65 -4.61 -5.02 -0.01
N ARG A 66 -5.65 -5.86 0.08
CA ARG A 66 -5.57 -7.26 -0.33
C ARG A 66 -5.32 -7.32 -1.83
N GLY A 67 -4.40 -8.19 -2.26
CA GLY A 67 -4.02 -8.35 -3.65
C GLY A 67 -2.82 -7.49 -4.08
N ASP A 68 -2.37 -6.55 -3.25
CA ASP A 68 -1.14 -5.80 -3.54
C ASP A 68 0.09 -6.71 -3.44
N PHE A 69 1.11 -6.36 -4.23
CA PHE A 69 2.39 -7.07 -4.26
C PHE A 69 3.45 -6.29 -3.49
N LEU A 70 4.32 -7.02 -2.80
CA LEU A 70 5.36 -6.46 -1.95
C LEU A 70 6.68 -7.18 -2.17
N ILE A 71 7.77 -6.48 -1.90
CA ILE A 71 9.09 -7.08 -1.71
C ILE A 71 9.32 -7.25 -0.22
N VAL A 72 9.72 -8.45 0.18
CA VAL A 72 10.03 -8.78 1.57
C VAL A 72 11.46 -9.28 1.71
N LYS A 73 12.05 -8.99 2.87
CA LYS A 73 13.35 -9.48 3.30
C LYS A 73 13.17 -10.44 4.49
N PRO A 74 13.63 -11.70 4.41
CA PRO A 74 13.48 -12.67 5.47
C PRO A 74 14.28 -12.26 6.72
N ILE A 75 13.73 -12.56 7.89
CA ILE A 75 14.35 -12.35 9.20
C ILE A 75 14.58 -13.72 9.82
N SER A 76 15.84 -14.13 9.96
CA SER A 76 16.21 -15.44 10.52
C SER A 76 15.85 -15.60 12.00
N GLU A 77 15.71 -14.50 12.72
CA GLU A 77 15.48 -14.47 14.18
C GLU A 77 14.00 -14.47 14.58
N GLY A 78 13.08 -14.42 13.61
CA GLY A 78 11.67 -14.23 13.88
C GLY A 78 10.90 -15.55 14.09
N MET A 79 10.33 -15.75 15.29
CA MET A 79 9.44 -16.90 15.55
C MET A 79 8.09 -16.77 14.83
N LYS A 80 7.37 -15.66 15.07
CA LYS A 80 6.02 -15.44 14.54
C LYS A 80 6.01 -14.67 13.23
N VAL A 81 6.95 -13.73 13.07
CA VAL A 81 7.09 -12.88 11.90
C VAL A 81 8.32 -13.36 11.14
N LYS A 82 8.16 -13.80 9.90
CA LYS A 82 9.25 -14.43 9.13
C LYS A 82 10.02 -13.45 8.25
N ALA A 83 9.44 -12.31 7.93
CA ALA A 83 10.06 -11.32 7.07
C ALA A 83 9.59 -9.89 7.38
N GLU A 84 10.32 -8.91 6.88
CA GLU A 84 9.97 -7.50 6.89
C GLU A 84 9.76 -7.00 5.46
N ILE A 85 8.79 -6.10 5.27
CA ILE A 85 8.48 -5.51 3.96
C ILE A 85 9.57 -4.49 3.61
N THR A 86 10.28 -4.63 2.49
CA THR A 86 11.24 -3.60 2.06
C THR A 86 10.54 -2.49 1.27
N SER A 87 9.74 -2.89 0.27
CA SER A 87 9.15 -1.98 -0.71
C SER A 87 7.77 -2.49 -1.15
N ILE A 88 6.92 -1.55 -1.56
CA ILE A 88 5.56 -1.80 -2.05
C ILE A 88 5.59 -1.70 -3.58
N LEU A 89 4.98 -2.67 -4.27
CA LEU A 89 5.03 -2.75 -5.72
C LEU A 89 3.82 -2.06 -6.35
N ASP A 90 4.06 -0.93 -7.01
CA ASP A 90 3.08 -0.26 -7.85
C ASP A 90 3.01 -0.90 -9.24
N SER A 91 1.97 -0.59 -10.02
CA SER A 91 1.78 -1.16 -11.37
C SER A 91 2.96 -0.92 -12.32
N GLU A 92 3.58 0.26 -12.25
CA GLU A 92 4.77 0.63 -13.04
C GLU A 92 5.97 -0.23 -12.65
N TYR A 93 6.15 -0.48 -11.35
CA TYR A 93 7.26 -1.28 -10.85
C TYR A 93 7.07 -2.77 -11.20
N ILE A 94 5.83 -3.28 -11.15
CA ILE A 94 5.50 -4.63 -11.63
C ILE A 94 5.87 -4.78 -13.11
N GLN A 95 5.57 -3.78 -13.94
CA GLN A 95 5.94 -3.80 -15.35
C GLN A 95 7.46 -3.81 -15.54
N PHE A 96 8.19 -2.97 -14.81
CA PHE A 96 9.65 -2.98 -14.81
C PHE A 96 10.23 -4.35 -14.42
N LEU A 97 9.69 -5.00 -13.38
CA LEU A 97 10.13 -6.34 -12.94
C LEU A 97 9.83 -7.43 -13.97
N LYS A 98 8.73 -7.29 -14.73
CA LYS A 98 8.41 -8.19 -15.85
C LYS A 98 9.40 -8.01 -17.00
N ASP A 99 9.73 -6.77 -17.34
CA ASP A 99 10.71 -6.44 -18.39
C ASP A 99 12.12 -6.95 -18.04
N GLN A 100 12.48 -6.90 -16.75
CA GLN A 100 13.72 -7.48 -16.22
C GLN A 100 13.69 -9.02 -16.12
N GLY A 101 12.52 -9.67 -16.33
CA GLY A 101 12.38 -11.12 -16.29
C GLY A 101 12.44 -11.76 -14.89
N VAL A 102 12.38 -10.95 -13.83
CA VAL A 102 12.42 -11.41 -12.42
C VAL A 102 11.03 -11.61 -11.82
N TRP A 103 9.97 -11.29 -12.57
CA TRP A 103 8.59 -11.44 -12.10
C TRP A 103 8.16 -12.92 -12.02
N PRO A 104 7.64 -13.39 -10.87
CA PRO A 104 7.20 -14.78 -10.73
C PRO A 104 5.93 -15.04 -11.56
N LYS A 105 5.98 -16.06 -12.42
CA LYS A 105 4.86 -16.43 -13.32
C LYS A 105 3.60 -16.85 -12.56
N GLU A 106 3.76 -17.40 -11.37
CA GLU A 106 2.66 -17.80 -10.47
C GLU A 106 1.70 -16.65 -10.13
N PHE A 107 2.20 -15.40 -10.19
CA PHE A 107 1.39 -14.22 -9.95
C PHE A 107 0.70 -13.67 -11.20
N CYS A 108 1.10 -14.07 -12.41
CA CYS A 108 0.40 -13.69 -13.64
C CYS A 108 -0.94 -14.43 -13.83
N SER A 109 -1.10 -15.61 -13.23
CA SER A 109 -2.22 -16.51 -13.52
C SER A 109 -3.38 -16.44 -12.53
N LYS A 110 -3.20 -15.77 -11.38
CA LYS A 110 -4.19 -15.73 -10.27
C LYS A 110 -4.95 -14.41 -10.17
N VAL A 111 -5.23 -13.76 -11.30
CA VAL A 111 -6.28 -12.72 -11.35
C VAL A 111 -7.63 -13.45 -11.43
N SER A 112 -7.96 -14.21 -10.39
CA SER A 112 -9.28 -14.81 -10.23
C SER A 112 -10.24 -13.70 -9.79
N GLU A 113 -10.94 -13.12 -10.78
CA GLU A 113 -12.31 -12.59 -10.84
C GLU A 113 -13.07 -12.02 -9.61
N GLU A 114 -12.53 -11.99 -8.39
CA GLU A 114 -13.24 -11.55 -7.18
C GLU A 114 -13.03 -10.06 -6.82
N TYR A 115 -12.33 -9.27 -7.64
CA TYR A 115 -11.95 -7.87 -7.30
C TYR A 115 -12.74 -6.77 -8.01
N LEU A 116 -13.94 -7.05 -8.55
CA LEU A 116 -14.76 -6.01 -9.19
C LEU A 116 -15.66 -5.21 -8.23
N PHE A 117 -15.64 -5.47 -6.93
CA PHE A 117 -16.40 -4.70 -5.94
C PHE A 117 -15.57 -4.34 -4.71
N ASP A 118 -14.80 -3.26 -4.78
CA ASP A 118 -14.80 -2.27 -3.67
C ASP A 118 -14.34 -0.90 -4.18
N GLY A 119 -15.30 -0.16 -4.74
CA GLY A 119 -15.15 1.25 -5.03
C GLY A 119 -15.06 2.04 -3.73
N GLY A 120 -13.84 2.39 -3.33
CA GLY A 120 -13.60 3.24 -2.16
C GLY A 120 -12.21 3.87 -2.25
N ASN A 121 -12.12 4.98 -2.96
CA ASN A 121 -10.97 5.89 -2.86
C ASN A 121 -11.23 6.83 -1.67
N PRO A 122 -10.59 6.68 -0.49
CA PRO A 122 -10.79 7.57 0.64
C PRO A 122 -10.16 8.96 0.44
N ASN A 123 -9.59 9.26 -0.73
CA ASN A 123 -8.81 10.48 -0.96
C ASN A 123 -9.58 11.64 -1.61
N LYS A 124 -10.91 11.58 -1.75
CA LYS A 124 -11.71 12.79 -2.01
C LYS A 124 -12.05 13.46 -0.68
N ARG A 125 -11.16 14.34 -0.22
CA ARG A 125 -11.55 15.43 0.69
C ARG A 125 -12.67 16.20 0.00
N GLY A 126 -13.86 16.18 0.58
CA GLY A 126 -14.88 17.16 0.25
C GLY A 126 -14.35 18.54 0.62
N GLU A 127 -14.14 19.38 -0.40
CA GLU A 127 -14.15 20.81 -0.22
C GLU A 127 -15.54 21.20 0.30
N PRO A 128 -15.67 22.02 1.37
CA PRO A 128 -16.93 22.68 1.63
C PRO A 128 -17.12 23.76 0.56
N GLU A 129 -17.87 23.43 -0.50
CA GLU A 129 -18.41 24.42 -1.41
C GLU A 129 -19.35 25.38 -0.67
N GLY A 130 -19.31 26.64 -1.08
CA GLY A 130 -19.81 27.79 -0.35
C GLY A 130 -21.27 27.69 0.10
N ALA A 131 -21.48 27.91 1.39
CA ALA A 131 -22.76 28.43 1.87
C ALA A 131 -22.83 29.92 1.50
N SER A 132 -23.53 30.22 0.40
CA SER A 132 -24.02 31.56 0.12
C SER A 132 -24.93 32.00 1.27
N TYR A 133 -24.54 33.03 1.99
CA TYR A 133 -25.42 33.77 2.89
C TYR A 133 -26.47 34.49 2.04
N SER A 134 -27.66 33.90 1.93
CA SER A 134 -28.86 34.60 1.46
C SER A 134 -29.44 35.36 2.65
N GLU A 135 -29.16 36.66 2.68
CA GLU A 135 -29.85 37.65 3.52
C GLU A 135 -31.32 37.75 3.11
N SER A 136 -32.20 37.14 3.90
CA SER A 136 -33.64 37.34 3.82
C SER A 136 -34.03 38.49 4.76
N SER A 137 -34.38 39.64 4.18
CA SER A 137 -35.00 40.77 4.84
C SER A 137 -36.27 40.35 5.57
N THR A 138 -36.39 40.68 6.86
CA THR A 138 -37.65 40.56 7.59
C THR A 138 -38.24 41.97 7.70
N ASP A 139 -39.35 42.16 7.00
CA ASP A 139 -40.23 43.34 7.00
C ASP A 139 -41.24 43.12 8.14
N ASP A 140 -41.21 43.98 9.17
CA ASP A 140 -42.11 43.92 10.32
C ASP A 140 -43.11 45.08 10.21
N SER A 141 -44.38 44.75 9.99
CA SER A 141 -45.52 45.66 9.99
C SER A 141 -46.64 45.04 10.82
N ASP A 142 -46.82 45.53 12.06
CA ASP A 142 -48.11 45.98 12.63
C ASP A 142 -47.87 46.83 13.90
#